data_AF-A0A3A4WTV1-F1
#
_entry.id   AF-A0A3A4WTV1-F1
#
_cell.length_a   1.000
_cell.length_b   1.000
_cell.length_c   1.000
_cell.angle_alpha   90.00
_cell.angle_beta   90.00
_cell.angle_gamma   90.00
#
_symmetry.space_group_name_H-M   'P 1'
#
loop_
_entity.id
_entity.type
_entity.pdbx_description
1 polymer ?
#
loop_
_entity_poly.entity_id
_entity_poly.type
_entity_poly.pdbx_seq_one_letter_code
_entity_poly.pdbx_strand_id
1 'polypeptide(L)'
;MKSPENRKKFEELIRRWILVEEGTINEANKLTKDSKNPMVRAVIDLLRLDSEKHKHILQTIQQSLNSTVTFSTDDLKVVGTFVDKHMTIEKDAVETAEQALALTSLPIPKLLLSHLLGDEKSHDAYVAELNDIKVYMAKDTD
;
A
#
# COMPACT_ATOMS: atom_id res chain seq x y z
N MET A 1 7.23 5.93 -21.87
CA MET A 1 6.67 4.68 -22.45
C MET A 1 7.27 4.42 -23.82
N LYS A 2 7.49 3.15 -24.21
CA LYS A 2 8.27 2.77 -25.40
C LYS A 2 7.55 2.93 -26.76
N SER A 3 6.21 2.98 -26.80
CA SER A 3 5.41 3.27 -28.02
C SER A 3 3.95 3.65 -27.67
N PRO A 4 3.18 4.28 -28.58
CA PRO A 4 1.75 4.55 -28.38
C PRO A 4 0.89 3.29 -28.16
N GLU A 5 1.25 2.19 -28.81
CA GLU A 5 0.60 0.89 -28.62
C GLU A 5 0.83 0.33 -27.22
N ASN A 6 2.08 0.42 -26.72
CA ASN A 6 2.42 0.03 -25.35
C ASN A 6 1.67 0.88 -24.32
N ARG A 7 1.44 2.17 -24.61
CA ARG A 7 0.64 3.04 -23.74
C ARG A 7 -0.80 2.57 -23.64
N LYS A 8 -1.47 2.33 -24.77
CA LYS A 8 -2.86 1.84 -24.78
C LYS A 8 -3.01 0.52 -24.04
N LYS A 9 -2.11 -0.44 -24.30
CA LYS A 9 -2.09 -1.73 -23.61
C LYS A 9 -1.89 -1.58 -22.10
N PHE A 10 -1.01 -0.68 -21.67
CA PHE A 10 -0.82 -0.39 -20.25
C PHE A 10 -2.08 0.20 -19.61
N GLU A 11 -2.71 1.19 -20.23
CA GLU A 11 -3.96 1.79 -19.77
C GLU A 11 -5.08 0.73 -19.63
N GLU A 12 -5.20 -0.17 -20.60
CA GLU A 12 -6.16 -1.28 -20.56
C GLU A 12 -5.90 -2.25 -19.40
N LEU A 13 -4.63 -2.58 -19.14
CA LEU A 13 -4.24 -3.45 -18.02
C LEU A 13 -4.55 -2.81 -16.68
N ILE A 14 -4.22 -1.54 -16.49
CA ILE A 14 -4.53 -0.80 -15.25
C ILE A 14 -6.04 -0.75 -15.03
N ARG A 15 -6.83 -0.41 -16.07
CA ARG A 15 -8.30 -0.42 -15.98
C ARG A 15 -8.84 -1.80 -15.64
N ARG A 16 -8.29 -2.85 -16.24
CA ARG A 16 -8.70 -4.23 -15.94
C ARG A 16 -8.39 -4.59 -14.48
N TRP A 17 -7.23 -4.20 -13.96
CA TRP A 17 -6.85 -4.49 -12.60
C TRP A 17 -7.73 -3.75 -11.58
N ILE A 18 -8.08 -2.49 -11.84
CA ILE A 18 -9.06 -1.75 -11.01
C ILE A 18 -10.38 -2.54 -10.88
N LEU A 19 -10.89 -3.10 -11.99
CA LEU A 19 -12.12 -3.90 -11.97
C LEU A 19 -11.97 -5.22 -11.19
N VAL A 20 -10.77 -5.81 -11.16
CA VAL A 20 -10.48 -6.99 -10.35
C VAL A 20 -10.54 -6.62 -8.86
N GLU A 21 -9.89 -5.53 -8.45
CA GLU A 21 -9.93 -5.07 -7.07
C GLU A 21 -11.35 -4.70 -6.62
N GLU A 22 -12.13 -4.05 -7.49
CA GLU A 22 -13.55 -3.80 -7.24
C GLU A 22 -14.37 -5.10 -7.04
N GLY A 23 -14.06 -6.14 -7.81
CA GLY A 23 -14.64 -7.46 -7.64
C GLY A 23 -14.36 -8.03 -6.25
N THR A 24 -13.10 -7.98 -5.81
CA THR A 24 -12.68 -8.44 -4.47
C THR A 24 -13.38 -7.67 -3.37
N ILE A 25 -13.44 -6.34 -3.45
CA ILE A 25 -14.11 -5.48 -2.47
C ILE A 25 -15.60 -5.84 -2.37
N ASN A 26 -16.27 -5.98 -3.51
CA ASN A 26 -17.70 -6.31 -3.54
C ASN A 26 -17.99 -7.69 -2.97
N GLU A 27 -17.11 -8.66 -3.22
CA GLU A 27 -17.29 -10.01 -2.70
C GLU A 27 -17.02 -10.08 -1.19
N ALA A 28 -15.94 -9.43 -0.73
CA ALA A 28 -15.66 -9.32 0.69
C ALA A 28 -16.83 -8.66 1.46
N ASN A 29 -17.42 -7.60 0.92
CA ASN A 29 -18.59 -6.92 1.50
C ASN A 29 -19.82 -7.82 1.63
N LYS A 30 -19.98 -8.83 0.77
CA LYS A 30 -21.05 -9.82 0.91
C LYS A 30 -20.68 -10.83 1.99
N LEU A 31 -19.49 -11.43 1.90
CA LEU A 31 -19.03 -12.49 2.80
C LEU A 31 -18.96 -12.04 4.27
N THR A 32 -18.59 -10.77 4.54
CA THR A 32 -18.58 -10.22 5.91
C THR A 32 -19.96 -10.28 6.57
N LYS A 33 -21.05 -10.19 5.78
CA LYS A 33 -22.44 -10.30 6.29
C LYS A 33 -22.80 -11.73 6.68
N ASP A 34 -22.18 -12.73 6.04
CA ASP A 34 -22.53 -14.14 6.18
C ASP A 34 -21.87 -14.81 7.39
N SER A 35 -20.78 -14.23 7.92
CA SER A 35 -20.12 -14.72 9.14
C SER A 35 -20.46 -13.86 10.35
N LYS A 36 -20.63 -14.48 11.52
CA LYS A 36 -20.68 -13.77 12.83
C LYS A 36 -19.37 -13.92 13.62
N ASN A 37 -18.43 -14.73 13.14
CA ASN A 37 -17.17 -14.96 13.83
C ASN A 37 -16.26 -13.73 13.64
N PRO A 38 -15.83 -13.06 14.73
CA PRO A 38 -15.04 -11.83 14.63
C PRO A 38 -13.69 -12.04 13.95
N MET A 39 -13.06 -13.22 14.10
CA MET A 39 -11.78 -13.51 13.47
C MET A 39 -11.92 -13.72 11.96
N VAL A 40 -12.97 -14.41 11.53
CA VAL A 40 -13.27 -14.57 10.10
C VAL A 40 -13.57 -13.22 9.46
N ARG A 41 -14.33 -12.36 10.14
CA ARG A 41 -14.59 -10.99 9.67
C ARG A 41 -13.30 -10.18 9.55
N ALA A 42 -12.43 -10.24 10.56
CA ALA A 42 -11.15 -9.54 10.51
C ALA A 42 -10.29 -9.95 9.30
N VAL A 43 -10.24 -11.24 8.96
CA VAL A 43 -9.52 -11.72 7.77
C VAL A 43 -10.16 -11.21 6.48
N ILE A 44 -11.50 -11.24 6.37
CA ILE A 44 -12.20 -10.73 5.18
C ILE A 44 -11.99 -9.21 5.04
N ASP A 45 -12.08 -8.48 6.14
CA ASP A 45 -11.88 -7.03 6.16
C ASP A 45 -10.44 -6.67 5.80
N LEU A 46 -9.45 -7.44 6.27
CA LEU A 46 -8.04 -7.27 5.88
C LEU A 46 -7.86 -7.35 4.36
N LEU A 47 -8.40 -8.39 3.72
CA LEU A 47 -8.33 -8.56 2.27
C LEU A 47 -9.07 -7.43 1.53
N ARG A 48 -10.22 -6.99 2.06
CA ARG A 48 -10.97 -5.88 1.49
C ARG A 48 -10.17 -4.57 1.52
N LEU A 49 -9.59 -4.25 2.68
CA LEU A 49 -8.80 -3.03 2.88
C LEU A 49 -7.56 -3.02 1.99
N ASP A 50 -6.91 -4.17 1.80
CA ASP A 50 -5.78 -4.32 0.88
C ASP A 50 -6.19 -4.07 -0.58
N SER A 51 -7.33 -4.62 -1.02
CA SER A 51 -7.88 -4.31 -2.34
C SER A 51 -8.30 -2.84 -2.50
N GLU A 52 -8.81 -2.19 -1.45
CA GLU A 52 -9.11 -0.75 -1.46
C GLU A 52 -7.84 0.08 -1.65
N LYS A 53 -6.75 -0.28 -0.94
CA LYS A 53 -5.42 0.32 -1.12
C LYS A 53 -4.92 0.12 -2.56
N HIS A 54 -4.95 -1.09 -3.08
CA HIS A 54 -4.52 -1.39 -4.47
C HIS A 54 -5.31 -0.60 -5.50
N LYS A 55 -6.64 -0.58 -5.37
CA LYS A 55 -7.52 0.19 -6.24
C LYS A 55 -7.14 1.68 -6.23
N HIS A 56 -6.91 2.25 -5.05
CA HIS A 56 -6.50 3.64 -4.91
C HIS A 56 -5.18 3.92 -5.65
N ILE A 57 -4.16 3.09 -5.45
CA ILE A 57 -2.86 3.21 -6.14
C ILE A 57 -3.04 3.14 -7.66
N LEU A 58 -3.82 2.17 -8.16
CA LEU A 58 -4.07 1.99 -9.58
C LEU A 58 -4.81 3.18 -10.21
N GLN A 59 -5.77 3.76 -9.48
CA GLN A 59 -6.47 4.98 -9.92
C GLN A 59 -5.53 6.18 -9.98
N THR A 60 -4.63 6.33 -9.01
CA THR A 60 -3.59 7.37 -9.01
C THR A 60 -2.64 7.19 -10.20
N ILE A 61 -2.22 5.95 -10.51
CA ILE A 61 -1.44 5.65 -11.73
C ILE A 61 -2.23 6.01 -12.99
N GLN A 62 -3.51 5.64 -13.07
CA GLN A 62 -4.32 5.97 -14.24
C GLN A 62 -4.47 7.48 -14.44
N GLN A 63 -4.60 8.25 -13.36
CA GLN A 63 -4.66 9.70 -13.39
C GLN A 63 -3.33 10.31 -13.87
N SER A 64 -2.19 9.81 -13.37
CA SER A 64 -0.86 10.31 -13.73
C SER A 64 -0.48 10.06 -15.19
N LEU A 65 -1.12 9.13 -15.90
CA LEU A 65 -0.91 8.94 -17.34
C LEU A 65 -1.44 10.11 -18.18
N ASN A 66 -2.37 10.89 -17.64
CA ASN A 66 -3.06 11.98 -18.33
C ASN A 66 -2.66 13.37 -17.82
N SER A 67 -1.79 13.44 -16.81
CA SER A 67 -1.30 14.68 -16.22
C SER A 67 0.22 14.65 -16.06
N THR A 68 0.85 15.81 -16.11
CA THR A 68 2.25 15.94 -15.67
C THR A 68 2.24 15.93 -14.14
N VAL A 69 2.81 14.90 -13.53
CA VAL A 69 3.03 14.87 -12.08
C VAL A 69 4.20 15.78 -11.75
N THR A 70 3.94 16.83 -10.98
CA THR A 70 4.95 17.76 -10.48
C THR A 70 4.83 17.84 -8.96
N PHE A 71 5.96 17.87 -8.26
CA PHE A 71 6.00 18.11 -6.81
C PHE A 71 6.40 19.56 -6.56
N SER A 72 5.60 20.28 -5.79
CA SER A 72 5.97 21.60 -5.28
C SER A 72 6.99 21.47 -4.14
N THR A 73 7.66 22.59 -3.81
CA THR A 73 8.56 22.63 -2.64
C THR A 73 7.82 22.26 -1.35
N ASP A 74 6.54 22.60 -1.22
CA ASP A 74 5.75 22.25 -0.05
C ASP A 74 5.41 20.75 -0.01
N ASP A 75 5.16 20.11 -1.17
CA ASP A 75 5.00 18.66 -1.25
C ASP A 75 6.29 17.94 -0.80
N LEU A 76 7.46 18.42 -1.23
CA LEU A 76 8.75 17.85 -0.82
C LEU A 76 9.02 18.01 0.68
N LYS A 77 8.56 19.09 1.32
CA LYS A 77 8.63 19.25 2.79
C LYS A 77 7.73 18.26 3.51
N VAL A 78 6.52 18.03 2.99
CA VAL A 78 5.59 17.03 3.54
C VAL A 78 6.21 15.64 3.46
N VAL A 79 6.76 15.28 2.30
CA VAL A 79 7.47 14.00 2.10
C VAL A 79 8.63 13.87 3.08
N GLY A 80 9.46 14.91 3.21
CA GLY A 80 10.58 14.88 4.17
C GLY A 80 10.12 14.65 5.61
N THR A 81 9.09 15.39 6.06
CA THR A 81 8.54 15.24 7.40
C THR A 81 7.94 13.85 7.63
N PHE A 82 7.29 13.29 6.61
CA PHE A 82 6.73 11.95 6.64
C PHE A 82 7.83 10.90 6.78
N VAL A 83 8.84 10.92 5.90
CA VAL A 83 9.98 9.99 5.92
C VAL A 83 10.67 9.98 7.29
N ASP A 84 11.04 11.16 7.81
CA ASP A 84 11.80 11.28 9.06
C ASP A 84 11.02 10.70 10.26
N LYS A 85 9.70 10.88 10.29
CA LYS A 85 8.85 10.38 11.37
C LYS A 85 8.54 8.89 11.21
N HIS A 86 8.28 8.43 9.99
CA HIS A 86 7.86 7.06 9.74
C HIS A 86 8.95 6.06 10.08
N MET A 87 10.21 6.34 9.72
CA MET A 87 11.33 5.42 9.98
C MET A 87 11.46 5.02 11.46
N THR A 88 11.17 5.96 12.37
CA THR A 88 11.23 5.66 13.81
C THR A 88 10.04 4.82 14.26
N ILE A 89 8.83 5.15 13.77
CA ILE A 89 7.59 4.46 14.14
C ILE A 89 7.59 3.02 13.62
N GLU A 90 8.05 2.81 12.39
CA GLU A 90 8.08 1.48 11.75
C GLU A 90 9.01 0.52 12.44
N LYS A 91 10.17 1.00 12.90
CA LYS A 91 11.10 0.17 13.65
C LYS A 91 10.45 -0.37 14.93
N ASP A 92 9.78 0.49 15.69
CA ASP A 92 9.07 0.10 16.90
C ASP A 92 7.92 -0.89 16.58
N ALA A 93 7.21 -0.69 15.47
CA ALA A 93 6.14 -1.58 15.01
C ALA A 93 6.66 -2.98 14.66
N VAL A 94 7.77 -3.07 13.91
CA VAL A 94 8.43 -4.33 13.55
C VAL A 94 8.90 -5.08 14.80
N GLU A 95 9.62 -4.40 15.70
CA GLU A 95 10.11 -5.03 16.94
C GLU A 95 8.95 -5.54 17.80
N THR A 96 7.86 -4.77 17.89
CA THR A 96 6.66 -5.15 18.63
C THR A 96 5.97 -6.37 18.01
N ALA A 97 5.83 -6.40 16.68
CA ALA A 97 5.22 -7.51 15.96
C ALA A 97 6.05 -8.81 16.07
N GLU A 98 7.38 -8.70 16.00
CA GLU A 98 8.28 -9.85 16.17
C GLU A 98 8.20 -10.43 17.59
N GLN A 99 8.15 -9.59 18.62
CA GLN A 99 7.94 -10.03 20.00
C GLN A 99 6.58 -10.71 20.19
N ALA A 100 5.50 -10.12 19.64
CA ALA A 100 4.17 -10.70 19.72
C ALA A 100 4.09 -12.07 19.01
N LEU A 101 4.76 -12.22 17.86
CA LEU A 101 4.86 -13.48 17.13
C LEU A 101 5.60 -14.56 17.91
N ALA A 102 6.67 -14.20 18.62
CA ALA A 102 7.45 -15.13 19.43
C ALA A 102 6.64 -15.69 20.62
N LEU A 103 5.67 -14.92 21.13
CA LEU A 103 4.85 -15.29 22.28
C LEU A 103 3.58 -16.06 21.93
N THR A 104 3.11 -16.00 20.68
CA THR A 104 1.85 -16.62 20.28
C THR A 104 2.04 -18.03 19.71
N SER A 105 1.24 -18.99 20.21
CA SER A 105 1.09 -20.32 19.63
C SER A 105 -0.24 -20.52 18.89
N LEU A 106 -1.13 -19.51 18.95
CA LEU A 106 -2.47 -19.58 18.38
C LEU A 106 -2.40 -19.40 16.85
N PRO A 107 -2.98 -20.32 16.05
CA PRO A 107 -2.84 -20.30 14.59
C PRO A 107 -3.32 -19.00 13.91
N ILE A 108 -4.48 -18.47 14.32
CA ILE A 108 -5.06 -17.29 13.68
C ILE A 108 -4.33 -15.99 14.06
N PRO A 109 -4.06 -15.69 15.35
CA PRO A 109 -3.20 -14.56 15.69
C PRO A 109 -1.83 -14.63 15.02
N LYS A 110 -1.22 -15.82 14.94
CA LYS A 110 0.06 -16.01 14.25
C LYS A 110 -0.02 -15.64 12.77
N LEU A 111 -1.08 -16.07 12.07
CA LEU A 111 -1.34 -15.69 10.68
C LEU A 111 -1.45 -14.18 10.51
N LEU A 112 -2.29 -13.52 11.32
CA LEU A 112 -2.53 -12.08 11.22
C LEU A 112 -1.29 -11.26 11.57
N LEU A 113 -0.58 -11.60 12.64
CA LEU A 113 0.65 -10.92 13.03
C LEU A 113 1.78 -11.11 11.99
N SER A 114 1.83 -12.27 11.34
CA SER A 114 2.80 -12.50 10.27
C SER A 114 2.52 -11.63 9.04
N HIS A 115 1.24 -11.37 8.74
CA HIS A 115 0.85 -10.45 7.68
C HIS A 115 1.20 -9.00 8.04
N LEU A 116 0.84 -8.55 9.25
CA LEU A 116 1.20 -7.21 9.73
C LEU A 116 2.71 -6.97 9.69
N LEU A 117 3.52 -7.93 10.15
CA LEU A 117 4.98 -7.83 10.06
C LEU A 117 5.48 -7.70 8.60
N GLY A 118 4.79 -8.33 7.66
CA GLY A 118 5.06 -8.16 6.23
C GLY A 118 4.75 -6.75 5.74
N ASP A 119 3.63 -6.19 6.18
CA ASP A 119 3.22 -4.82 5.84
C ASP A 119 4.23 -3.79 6.36
N GLU A 120 4.64 -3.86 7.64
CA GLU A 120 5.60 -2.89 8.21
C GLU A 120 6.97 -2.96 7.50
N LYS A 121 7.41 -4.17 7.11
CA LYS A 121 8.64 -4.34 6.31
C LYS A 121 8.50 -3.75 4.91
N SER A 122 7.30 -3.81 4.32
CA SER A 122 7.02 -3.18 3.04
C SER A 122 6.93 -1.65 3.17
N HIS A 123 6.37 -1.13 4.26
CA HIS A 123 6.28 0.30 4.52
C HIS A 123 7.68 0.94 4.65
N ASP A 124 8.59 0.31 5.39
CA ASP A 124 9.98 0.75 5.50
C ASP A 124 10.66 0.85 4.11
N ALA A 125 10.45 -0.16 3.25
CA ALA A 125 10.97 -0.14 1.88
C ALA A 125 10.38 1.01 1.04
N TYR A 126 9.06 1.25 1.10
CA TYR A 126 8.43 2.35 0.37
C TYR A 126 8.92 3.72 0.83
N VAL A 127 9.12 3.90 2.15
CA VAL A 127 9.63 5.15 2.72
C VAL A 127 11.07 5.40 2.25
N ALA A 128 11.90 4.35 2.18
CA ALA A 128 13.26 4.45 1.66
C ALA A 128 13.27 4.87 0.18
N GLU A 129 12.46 4.24 -0.66
CA GLU A 129 12.34 4.60 -2.09
C GLU A 129 11.82 6.03 -2.28
N LEU A 130 10.87 6.47 -1.45
CA LEU A 130 10.34 7.83 -1.50
C LEU A 130 11.39 8.87 -1.11
N ASN A 131 12.27 8.55 -0.16
CA ASN A 131 13.39 9.41 0.21
C ASN A 131 14.40 9.56 -0.96
N ASP A 132 14.69 8.48 -1.68
CA ASP A 132 15.57 8.53 -2.86
C ASP A 132 14.99 9.42 -3.96
N ILE A 133 13.68 9.33 -4.21
CA ILE A 133 12.97 10.20 -5.16
C ILE A 133 13.08 11.66 -4.72
N LYS A 134 12.82 11.97 -3.44
CA LYS A 134 12.96 13.34 -2.90
C LYS A 134 14.37 13.89 -3.13
N VAL A 135 15.41 13.09 -2.87
CA VAL A 135 16.82 13.50 -3.08
C VAL A 135 17.11 13.75 -4.55
N TYR A 136 16.58 12.93 -5.45
CA TYR A 136 16.72 13.13 -6.89
C TYR A 136 16.04 14.44 -7.35
N MET A 137 14.79 14.66 -6.93
CA MET A 137 14.02 15.83 -7.32
C MET A 137 14.58 17.15 -6.79
N ALA A 138 15.23 17.14 -5.62
CA ALA A 138 15.87 18.33 -5.06
C ALA A 138 17.18 18.72 -5.78
N LYS A 139 17.81 17.80 -6.52
CA LYS A 139 19.03 18.08 -7.29
C LYS A 139 18.76 18.73 -8.65
N ASP A 140 17.56 18.54 -9.20
CA ASP A 140 17.13 19.14 -10.48
C ASP A 140 16.58 20.58 -10.30
N THR A 141 16.59 21.11 -9.08
CA THR A 141 16.16 22.47 -8.74
C THR A 141 17.31 23.47 -8.51
N ASP A 142 18.56 23.02 -8.64
CA ASP A 142 19.79 23.85 -8.60
C ASP A 142 20.36 24.07 -10.02
#